data_AF-I0YVT8-F1
#
_entry.id   AF-I0YVT8-F1
#
_cell.length_a   1.000
_cell.length_b   1.000
_cell.length_c   1.000
_cell.angle_alpha   90.00
_cell.angle_beta   90.00
_cell.angle_gamma   90.00
#
_symmetry.space_group_name_H-M   'P 1'
#
loop_
_entity.id
_entity.type
_entity.pdbx_description
1 polymer ?
#
loop_
_entity_poly.entity_id
_entity_poly.type
_entity_poly.pdbx_seq_one_letter_code
_entity_poly.pdbx_strand_id
1 'polypeptide(L)'
;MPPLSLSTSNSFFLRLDQAGMDKFRRADVEGSLQDFNSALELDPDIRPYLWQRGLSLFYAGSCPCWCAGQYEEASQQFRDDVAVNPNDTEEAIWAFLAEACLSGPETARQKFLKARATNEFLLQVGEDPRPVMRAAYTAFQDGSDPDSILKAVDPARGSHDSFYAHLYVGLYHESMGNASKAEEAILAAVGTPYAQQSGDYMAGVAAVHCITRGIKPS
;
A
#
# COMPACT_ATOMS: atom_id res chain seq x y z
N MET A 1 -5.60 40.92 15.94
CA MET A 1 -5.63 39.99 14.79
C MET A 1 -6.90 39.14 14.91
N PRO A 2 -7.69 38.97 13.86
CA PRO A 2 -8.85 38.09 13.92
C PRO A 2 -8.39 36.62 13.94
N PRO A 3 -9.21 35.67 14.45
CA PRO A 3 -8.85 34.26 14.49
C PRO A 3 -8.86 33.68 13.07
N LEU A 4 -7.84 32.87 12.77
CA LEU A 4 -7.74 32.07 11.55
C LEU A 4 -9.02 31.23 11.37
N SER A 5 -9.64 31.35 10.20
CA SER A 5 -10.83 30.62 9.78
C SER A 5 -10.53 29.12 9.62
N LEU A 6 -10.62 28.36 10.71
CA LEU A 6 -10.27 26.94 10.77
C LEU A 6 -11.44 25.96 10.51
N SER A 7 -12.64 26.41 10.12
CA SER A 7 -13.83 25.53 10.19
C SER A 7 -14.39 24.99 8.87
N THR A 8 -13.97 25.47 7.70
CA THR A 8 -14.58 25.07 6.42
C THR A 8 -13.65 24.26 5.53
N SER A 9 -12.40 24.70 5.31
CA SER A 9 -11.43 23.95 4.49
C SER A 9 -11.16 22.54 5.05
N ASN A 10 -11.04 22.43 6.38
CA ASN A 10 -10.84 21.13 7.03
C ASN A 10 -12.03 20.17 6.82
N SER A 11 -13.26 20.70 6.73
CA SER A 11 -14.48 19.91 6.47
C SER A 11 -14.64 19.48 5.01
N PHE A 12 -14.05 20.22 4.06
CA PHE A 12 -14.06 19.84 2.65
C PHE A 12 -12.97 18.81 2.36
N PHE A 13 -11.78 18.98 2.94
CA PHE A 13 -10.71 17.99 2.91
C PHE A 13 -11.19 16.61 3.40
N LEU A 14 -11.73 16.53 4.63
CA LEU A 14 -12.19 15.25 5.21
C LEU A 14 -13.28 14.57 4.36
N ARG A 15 -14.10 15.35 3.65
CA ARG A 15 -15.10 14.80 2.74
C ARG A 15 -14.49 14.22 1.47
N LEU A 16 -13.48 14.87 0.90
CA LEU A 16 -12.78 14.38 -0.28
C LEU A 16 -11.95 13.14 0.06
N ASP A 17 -11.26 13.13 1.21
CA ASP A 17 -10.52 11.98 1.71
C ASP A 17 -11.43 10.75 1.87
N GLN A 18 -12.56 10.92 2.59
CA GLN A 18 -13.53 9.84 2.76
C GLN A 18 -14.15 9.39 1.42
N ALA A 19 -14.47 10.33 0.53
CA ALA A 19 -15.03 10.00 -0.78
C ALA A 19 -14.03 9.21 -1.64
N GLY A 20 -12.75 9.60 -1.61
CA GLY A 20 -11.67 8.88 -2.27
C GLY A 20 -11.56 7.45 -1.77
N MET A 21 -11.47 7.26 -0.45
CA MET A 21 -11.43 5.92 0.16
C MET A 21 -12.66 5.07 -0.20
N ASP A 22 -13.85 5.66 -0.20
CA ASP A 22 -15.10 4.95 -0.50
C ASP A 22 -15.21 4.55 -1.97
N LYS A 23 -14.73 5.39 -2.89
CA LYS A 23 -14.64 5.06 -4.31
C LYS A 23 -13.61 3.97 -4.55
N PHE A 24 -12.43 4.08 -3.92
CA PHE A 24 -11.40 3.07 -4.01
C PHE A 24 -11.93 1.69 -3.59
N ARG A 25 -12.57 1.58 -2.43
CA ARG A 25 -13.17 0.31 -1.94
C ARG A 25 -14.20 -0.31 -2.89
N ARG A 26 -14.80 0.48 -3.79
CA ARG A 26 -15.73 0.02 -4.84
C ARG A 26 -15.03 -0.30 -6.17
N ALA A 27 -13.70 -0.34 -6.17
CA ALA A 27 -12.83 -0.45 -7.34
C ALA A 27 -12.98 0.70 -8.36
N ASP A 28 -13.55 1.85 -7.95
CA ASP A 28 -13.50 3.09 -8.71
C ASP A 28 -12.17 3.81 -8.42
N VAL A 29 -11.09 3.25 -8.98
CA VAL A 29 -9.72 3.70 -8.73
C VAL A 29 -9.47 5.09 -9.34
N GLU A 30 -10.01 5.36 -10.52
CA GLU A 30 -9.88 6.67 -11.17
C GLU A 30 -10.63 7.76 -10.40
N GLY A 31 -11.89 7.49 -10.00
CA GLY A 31 -12.67 8.43 -9.21
C GLY A 31 -12.08 8.66 -7.81
N SER A 32 -11.48 7.63 -7.21
CA SER A 32 -10.71 7.76 -5.97
C SER A 32 -9.53 8.73 -6.12
N LEU A 33 -8.72 8.53 -7.16
CA LEU A 33 -7.55 9.36 -7.41
C LEU A 33 -7.94 10.82 -7.69
N GLN A 34 -9.06 11.07 -8.38
CA GLN A 34 -9.59 12.41 -8.59
C GLN A 34 -9.90 13.12 -7.27
N ASP A 35 -10.60 12.46 -6.34
CA ASP A 35 -10.94 13.06 -5.05
C ASP A 35 -9.69 13.35 -4.21
N PHE A 36 -8.72 12.42 -4.19
CA PHE A 36 -7.44 12.64 -3.49
C PHE A 36 -6.61 13.76 -4.10
N ASN A 37 -6.60 13.89 -5.43
CA ASN A 37 -5.91 15.01 -6.09
C ASN A 37 -6.60 16.34 -5.77
N SER A 38 -7.93 16.39 -5.75
CA SER A 38 -8.67 17.58 -5.31
C SER A 38 -8.41 17.91 -3.84
N ALA A 39 -8.27 16.92 -2.97
CA ALA A 39 -7.87 17.13 -1.58
C ALA A 39 -6.47 17.80 -1.50
N LEU A 40 -5.52 17.30 -2.30
CA LEU A 40 -4.16 17.81 -2.37
C LEU A 40 -4.08 19.24 -2.98
N GLU A 41 -4.96 19.58 -3.92
CA GLU A 41 -5.06 20.94 -4.47
C GLU A 41 -5.53 21.95 -3.41
N LEU A 42 -6.39 21.52 -2.48
CA LEU A 42 -6.87 22.38 -1.39
C LEU A 42 -5.80 22.61 -0.32
N ASP A 43 -4.99 21.60 -0.04
CA ASP A 43 -3.92 21.67 0.95
C ASP A 43 -2.74 20.78 0.53
N PRO A 44 -1.70 21.35 -0.13
CA PRO A 44 -0.53 20.59 -0.57
C PRO A 44 0.28 19.97 0.58
N ASP A 45 0.18 20.50 1.79
CA ASP A 45 0.98 20.06 2.95
C ASP A 45 0.49 18.70 3.48
N ILE A 46 -0.70 18.25 3.07
CA ILE A 46 -1.24 16.93 3.44
C ILE A 46 -0.58 15.78 2.69
N ARG A 47 0.19 16.06 1.62
CA ARG A 47 0.75 15.03 0.74
C ARG A 47 1.40 13.87 1.51
N PRO A 48 2.27 14.11 2.51
CA PRO A 48 2.92 13.02 3.24
C PRO A 48 1.97 12.17 4.08
N TYR A 49 0.73 12.60 4.33
CA TYR A 49 -0.24 11.89 5.17
C TYR A 49 -1.34 11.20 4.35
N LEU A 50 -1.28 11.28 3.02
CA LEU A 50 -2.30 10.78 2.09
C LEU A 50 -1.85 9.49 1.39
N TRP A 51 -1.34 8.52 2.14
CA TRP A 51 -0.84 7.23 1.61
C TRP A 51 -1.91 6.44 0.82
N GLN A 52 -3.21 6.64 1.10
CA GLN A 52 -4.32 6.03 0.36
C GLN A 52 -4.35 6.48 -1.11
N ARG A 53 -3.86 7.69 -1.40
CA ARG A 53 -3.63 8.16 -2.77
C ARG A 53 -2.57 7.32 -3.46
N GLY A 54 -1.50 6.95 -2.76
CA GLY A 54 -0.45 6.06 -3.26
C GLY A 54 -1.00 4.73 -3.74
N LEU A 55 -1.93 4.14 -2.99
CA LEU A 55 -2.63 2.92 -3.39
C LEU A 55 -3.50 3.14 -4.63
N SER A 56 -4.24 4.26 -4.69
CA SER A 56 -5.03 4.60 -5.88
C SER A 56 -4.15 4.78 -7.12
N LEU A 57 -2.99 5.42 -6.98
CA LEU A 57 -1.99 5.56 -8.05
C LEU A 57 -1.44 4.20 -8.49
N PHE A 58 -1.09 3.32 -7.54
CA PHE A 58 -0.58 1.98 -7.82
C PHE A 58 -1.59 1.17 -8.66
N TYR A 59 -2.86 1.13 -8.26
CA TYR A 59 -3.87 0.41 -9.03
C TYR A 59 -4.25 1.11 -10.33
N ALA A 60 -4.19 2.44 -10.40
CA ALA A 60 -4.39 3.17 -11.66
C ALA A 60 -3.28 2.86 -12.68
N GLY A 61 -2.04 2.67 -12.20
CA GLY A 61 -0.89 2.27 -13.02
C GLY A 61 -1.04 0.89 -13.67
N SER A 62 -2.03 0.11 -13.24
CA SER A 62 -2.34 -1.18 -13.88
C SER A 62 -3.04 -1.04 -15.23
N CYS A 63 -3.55 0.16 -15.59
CA CYS A 63 -4.01 0.42 -16.95
C CYS A 63 -2.82 0.55 -17.92
N PRO A 64 -2.80 -0.17 -19.05
CA PRO A 64 -1.77 -0.03 -20.10
C PRO A 64 -1.64 1.40 -20.66
N CYS A 65 -2.66 2.22 -20.47
CA CYS A 65 -2.81 3.53 -21.07
C CYS A 65 -1.93 4.62 -20.43
N TRP A 66 -1.54 4.49 -19.16
CA TRP A 66 -0.80 5.52 -18.39
C TRP A 66 0.15 4.92 -17.33
N CYS A 67 0.54 3.66 -17.47
CA CYS A 67 1.15 2.86 -16.40
C CYS A 67 2.43 3.43 -15.77
N ALA A 68 3.36 3.94 -16.56
CA ALA A 68 4.67 4.35 -16.05
C ALA A 68 4.61 5.59 -15.12
N GLY A 69 3.86 6.63 -15.49
CA GLY A 69 3.77 7.84 -14.67
C GLY A 69 3.10 7.60 -13.32
N GLN A 70 2.12 6.68 -13.29
CA GLN A 70 1.36 6.41 -12.07
C GLN A 70 2.13 5.60 -11.04
N TYR A 71 2.94 4.62 -11.47
CA TYR A 71 3.80 3.89 -10.53
C TYR A 71 4.95 4.75 -9.99
N GLU A 72 5.47 5.69 -10.79
CA GLU A 72 6.49 6.63 -10.32
C GLU A 72 5.93 7.57 -9.25
N GLU A 73 4.77 8.16 -9.52
CA GLU A 73 4.07 9.02 -8.56
C GLU A 73 3.61 8.22 -7.32
N ALA A 74 3.20 6.96 -7.48
CA ALA A 74 2.88 6.08 -6.35
C ALA A 74 4.10 5.84 -5.46
N SER A 75 5.24 5.46 -6.05
CA SER A 75 6.48 5.27 -5.29
C SER A 75 6.88 6.54 -4.54
N GLN A 76 6.81 7.70 -5.21
CA GLN A 76 7.12 8.98 -4.56
C GLN A 76 6.14 9.29 -3.42
N GLN A 77 4.84 9.07 -3.62
CA GLN A 77 3.81 9.29 -2.61
C GLN A 77 4.06 8.46 -1.33
N PHE A 78 4.48 7.20 -1.47
CA PHE A 78 4.83 6.36 -0.31
C PHE A 78 6.15 6.78 0.34
N ARG A 79 7.14 7.21 -0.44
CA ARG A 79 8.41 7.73 0.07
C ARG A 79 8.23 9.03 0.86
N ASP A 80 7.30 9.89 0.43
CA ASP A 80 6.92 11.11 1.15
C ASP A 80 6.31 10.75 2.52
N ASP A 81 5.50 9.70 2.61
CA ASP A 81 4.91 9.20 3.87
C ASP A 81 5.98 8.62 4.81
N VAL A 82 6.84 7.72 4.32
CA VAL A 82 7.92 7.12 5.11
C VAL A 82 8.86 8.18 5.70
N ALA A 83 9.08 9.30 4.99
CA ALA A 83 9.89 10.40 5.49
C ALA A 83 9.30 11.06 6.75
N VAL A 84 7.98 11.11 6.90
CA VAL A 84 7.32 11.68 8.08
C VAL A 84 6.92 10.63 9.13
N ASN A 85 6.73 9.38 8.69
CA ASN A 85 6.39 8.24 9.54
C ASN A 85 7.36 7.07 9.32
N PRO A 86 8.60 7.19 9.81
CA PRO A 86 9.61 6.16 9.56
C PRO A 86 9.33 4.85 10.29
N ASN A 87 8.36 4.71 11.19
CA ASN A 87 8.14 3.44 11.89
C ASN A 87 7.22 2.48 11.12
N ASP A 88 6.61 2.93 10.02
CA ASP A 88 5.72 2.10 9.24
C ASP A 88 6.47 1.44 8.08
N THR A 89 6.50 0.11 8.14
CA THR A 89 7.16 -0.71 7.12
C THR A 89 6.26 -0.96 5.91
N GLU A 90 4.96 -0.70 6.05
CA GLU A 90 3.93 -0.92 5.03
C GLU A 90 4.19 -0.06 3.78
N GLU A 91 4.37 1.24 3.95
CA GLU A 91 4.56 2.20 2.87
C GLU A 91 5.88 1.98 2.13
N ALA A 92 6.93 1.58 2.86
CA ALA A 92 8.20 1.19 2.26
C ALA A 92 8.02 -0.01 1.30
N ILE A 93 7.23 -1.02 1.71
CA ILE A 93 6.90 -2.17 0.85
C ILE A 93 6.09 -1.71 -0.36
N TRP A 94 5.11 -0.82 -0.18
CA TRP A 94 4.33 -0.30 -1.30
C TRP A 94 5.14 0.52 -2.30
N ALA A 95 6.12 1.31 -1.83
CA ALA A 95 7.09 1.98 -2.70
C ALA A 95 7.91 0.97 -3.51
N PHE A 96 8.36 -0.13 -2.88
CA PHE A 96 9.02 -1.22 -3.58
C PHE A 96 8.13 -1.83 -4.66
N LEU A 97 6.86 -2.13 -4.34
CA LEU A 97 5.93 -2.76 -5.27
C LEU A 97 5.71 -1.88 -6.51
N ALA A 98 5.52 -0.57 -6.33
CA ALA A 98 5.40 0.37 -7.43
C ALA A 98 6.67 0.40 -8.31
N GLU A 99 7.86 0.37 -7.70
CA GLU A 99 9.12 0.30 -8.44
C GLU A 99 9.35 -1.01 -9.17
N ALA A 100 8.87 -2.13 -8.60
CA ALA A 100 8.92 -3.44 -9.23
C ALA A 100 8.05 -3.45 -10.49
N CYS A 101 6.88 -2.79 -10.47
CA CYS A 101 6.04 -2.61 -11.66
C CYS A 101 6.70 -1.74 -12.74
N LEU A 102 7.59 -0.80 -12.38
CA LEU A 102 8.31 0.05 -13.34
C LEU A 102 9.54 -0.62 -13.96
N SER A 103 10.32 -1.31 -13.14
CA SER A 103 11.71 -1.67 -13.47
C SER A 103 12.09 -3.10 -13.12
N GLY A 104 11.13 -3.89 -12.64
CA GLY A 104 11.35 -5.27 -12.19
C GLY A 104 11.81 -5.36 -10.72
N PRO A 105 11.57 -6.51 -10.07
CA PRO A 105 11.80 -6.71 -8.64
C PRO A 105 13.28 -6.62 -8.24
N GLU A 106 14.23 -7.00 -9.11
CA GLU A 106 15.66 -6.92 -8.81
C GLU A 106 16.12 -5.46 -8.69
N THR A 107 15.65 -4.61 -9.60
CA THR A 107 16.01 -3.19 -9.63
C THR A 107 15.35 -2.45 -8.47
N ALA A 108 14.07 -2.76 -8.20
CA ALA A 108 13.36 -2.26 -7.02
C ALA A 108 14.10 -2.63 -5.72
N ARG A 109 14.60 -3.87 -5.60
CA ARG A 109 15.36 -4.32 -4.42
C ARG A 109 16.67 -3.56 -4.25
N GLN A 110 17.40 -3.33 -5.34
CA GLN A 110 18.63 -2.53 -5.28
C GLN A 110 18.36 -1.10 -4.80
N LYS A 111 17.29 -0.45 -5.29
CA LYS A 111 16.88 0.88 -4.84
C LYS A 111 16.47 0.88 -3.37
N PHE A 112 15.71 -0.14 -2.95
CA PHE A 112 15.30 -0.34 -1.56
C PHE A 112 16.50 -0.49 -0.61
N LEU A 113 17.48 -1.33 -0.96
CA LEU A 113 18.71 -1.52 -0.20
C LEU A 113 19.58 -0.25 -0.18
N LYS A 114 19.66 0.45 -1.31
CA LYS A 114 20.43 1.69 -1.43
C LYS A 114 19.89 2.77 -0.50
N ALA A 115 18.58 3.01 -0.52
CA ALA A 115 17.96 4.04 0.30
C ALA A 115 18.18 3.80 1.80
N ARG A 116 18.16 2.53 2.24
CA ARG A 116 18.54 2.17 3.62
C ARG A 116 20.01 2.44 3.92
N ALA A 117 20.91 2.07 3.00
CA ALA A 117 22.35 2.17 3.21
C ALA A 117 22.88 3.63 3.20
N THR A 118 22.27 4.51 2.40
CA THR A 118 22.67 5.91 2.30
C THR A 118 22.11 6.80 3.40
N ASN A 119 21.27 6.24 4.28
CA ASN A 119 20.45 7.03 5.20
C ASN A 119 19.69 8.15 4.45
N GLU A 120 19.39 7.92 3.16
CA GLU A 120 18.41 8.74 2.46
C GLU A 120 17.14 8.59 3.28
N PHE A 121 16.67 9.73 3.81
CA PHE A 121 15.58 9.88 4.77
C PHE A 121 14.24 9.23 4.32
N LEU A 122 14.24 8.58 3.16
CA LEU A 122 13.11 8.01 2.45
C LEU A 122 12.80 6.55 2.83
N LEU A 123 13.74 5.79 3.45
CA LEU A 123 13.52 4.37 3.81
C LEU A 123 14.22 3.93 5.12
N GLN A 124 14.47 4.87 6.04
CA GLN A 124 14.95 4.49 7.37
C GLN A 124 13.76 4.00 8.20
N VAL A 125 13.38 2.73 8.01
CA VAL A 125 12.25 2.20 8.75
C VAL A 125 12.66 1.80 10.17
N GLY A 126 11.96 2.33 11.17
CA GLY A 126 12.02 1.89 12.56
C GLY A 126 11.46 0.48 12.74
N GLU A 127 11.44 0.01 13.98
CA GLU A 127 10.94 -1.34 14.27
C GLU A 127 9.41 -1.33 14.31
N ASP A 128 8.76 -1.75 13.22
CA ASP A 128 7.30 -1.94 13.17
C ASP A 128 6.86 -2.87 14.30
N PRO A 129 5.84 -2.52 15.11
CA PRO A 129 5.41 -3.35 16.22
C PRO A 129 4.80 -4.70 15.80
N ARG A 130 4.33 -4.82 14.54
CA ARG A 130 3.67 -6.02 13.99
C ARG A 130 4.73 -7.03 13.49
N PRO A 131 4.83 -8.24 14.08
CA PRO A 131 5.81 -9.25 13.64
C PRO A 131 5.69 -9.64 12.16
N VAL A 132 4.45 -9.75 11.66
CA VAL A 132 4.14 -10.03 10.25
C VAL A 132 4.75 -8.98 9.33
N MET A 133 4.65 -7.69 9.69
CA MET A 133 5.15 -6.60 8.86
C MET A 133 6.67 -6.52 8.87
N ARG A 134 7.32 -6.79 10.01
CA ARG A 134 8.78 -6.94 10.05
C ARG A 134 9.25 -8.07 9.15
N ALA A 135 8.58 -9.22 9.20
CA ALA A 135 8.90 -10.36 8.33
C ALA A 135 8.68 -10.04 6.85
N ALA A 136 7.58 -9.37 6.51
CA ALA A 136 7.31 -8.91 5.15
C ALA A 136 8.41 -7.96 4.66
N TYR A 137 8.73 -6.92 5.44
CA TYR A 137 9.79 -5.98 5.11
C TYR A 137 11.12 -6.69 4.84
N THR A 138 11.52 -7.63 5.72
CA THR A 138 12.74 -8.42 5.52
C THR A 138 12.69 -9.22 4.22
N ALA A 139 11.59 -9.92 3.93
CA ALA A 139 11.45 -10.71 2.71
C ALA A 139 11.58 -9.86 1.43
N PHE A 140 10.92 -8.69 1.39
CA PHE A 140 11.06 -7.75 0.27
C PHE A 140 12.49 -7.20 0.15
N GLN A 141 13.11 -6.91 1.29
CA GLN A 141 14.47 -6.37 1.39
C GLN A 141 15.54 -7.32 0.85
N ASP A 142 15.57 -8.56 1.32
CA ASP A 142 16.64 -9.52 1.03
C ASP A 142 16.26 -10.54 -0.07
N GLY A 143 14.98 -10.62 -0.42
CA GLY A 143 14.47 -11.57 -1.39
C GLY A 143 14.32 -13.00 -0.86
N SER A 144 14.26 -13.15 0.46
CA SER A 144 13.99 -14.44 1.10
C SER A 144 12.56 -14.93 0.82
N ASP A 145 12.32 -16.18 1.20
CA ASP A 145 11.05 -16.85 0.99
C ASP A 145 9.91 -16.18 1.79
N PRO A 146 8.78 -15.80 1.14
CA PRO A 146 7.63 -15.20 1.82
C PRO A 146 6.97 -16.13 2.86
N ASP A 147 7.30 -17.43 2.89
CA ASP A 147 6.88 -18.35 3.96
C ASP A 147 7.26 -17.87 5.38
N SER A 148 8.32 -17.05 5.49
CA SER A 148 8.71 -16.42 6.76
C SER A 148 7.63 -15.48 7.30
N ILE A 149 6.86 -14.84 6.43
CA ILE A 149 5.75 -13.94 6.76
C ILE A 149 4.61 -14.71 7.41
N LEU A 150 4.25 -15.87 6.85
CA LEU A 150 3.21 -16.76 7.41
C LEU A 150 3.60 -17.30 8.79
N LYS A 151 4.89 -17.59 9.00
CA LYS A 151 5.41 -18.06 10.29
C LYS A 151 5.43 -16.99 11.38
N ALA A 152 5.34 -15.72 11.00
CA ALA A 152 5.36 -14.59 11.92
C ALA A 152 3.96 -14.24 12.48
N VAL A 153 2.90 -14.95 12.06
CA VAL A 153 1.53 -14.71 12.54
C VAL A 153 1.44 -14.97 14.05
N ASP A 154 1.07 -13.94 14.81
CA ASP A 154 0.82 -14.08 16.25
C ASP A 154 -0.53 -14.76 16.49
N PRO A 155 -0.57 -15.93 17.18
CA PRO A 155 -1.83 -16.60 17.52
C PRO A 155 -2.82 -15.72 18.27
N ALA A 156 -2.35 -14.75 19.08
CA ALA A 156 -3.20 -13.83 19.83
C ALA A 156 -3.91 -12.79 18.93
N ARG A 157 -3.36 -12.51 17.75
CA ARG A 157 -3.91 -11.60 16.74
C ARG A 157 -4.44 -12.35 15.51
N GLY A 158 -4.62 -13.67 15.65
CA GLY A 158 -4.61 -14.65 14.57
C GLY A 158 -5.26 -14.22 13.26
N SER A 159 -6.52 -13.77 13.28
CA SER A 159 -7.20 -13.41 12.02
C SER A 159 -6.70 -12.10 11.38
N HIS A 160 -6.28 -11.11 12.17
CA HIS A 160 -5.70 -9.86 11.66
C HIS A 160 -4.32 -10.13 11.05
N ASP A 161 -3.46 -10.81 11.80
CA ASP A 161 -2.10 -11.11 11.33
C ASP A 161 -2.11 -12.08 10.15
N SER A 162 -3.03 -13.06 10.13
CA SER A 162 -3.23 -13.95 9.00
C SER A 162 -3.64 -13.19 7.74
N PHE A 163 -4.53 -12.20 7.86
CA PHE A 163 -4.91 -11.35 6.72
C PHE A 163 -3.69 -10.66 6.11
N TYR A 164 -2.93 -9.92 6.92
CA TYR A 164 -1.75 -9.19 6.44
C TYR A 164 -0.67 -10.13 5.92
N ALA A 165 -0.47 -11.29 6.57
CA ALA A 165 0.52 -12.25 6.11
C ALA A 165 0.18 -12.78 4.71
N HIS A 166 -1.06 -13.19 4.50
CA HIS A 166 -1.51 -13.64 3.18
C HIS A 166 -1.50 -12.54 2.13
N LEU A 167 -1.89 -11.31 2.49
CA LEU A 167 -1.84 -10.15 1.59
C LEU A 167 -0.41 -9.92 1.08
N TYR A 168 0.57 -9.83 1.98
CA TYR A 168 1.95 -9.55 1.59
C TYR A 168 2.67 -10.73 0.93
N VAL A 169 2.32 -11.97 1.26
CA VAL A 169 2.78 -13.14 0.49
C VAL A 169 2.27 -13.06 -0.94
N GLY A 170 1.01 -12.67 -1.14
CA GLY A 170 0.41 -12.49 -2.46
C GLY A 170 1.11 -11.42 -3.28
N LEU A 171 1.25 -10.22 -2.72
CA LEU A 171 1.95 -9.09 -3.35
C LEU A 171 3.42 -9.41 -3.63
N TYR A 172 4.09 -10.16 -2.74
CA TYR A 172 5.46 -10.62 -2.97
C TYR A 172 5.52 -11.52 -4.20
N HIS A 173 4.67 -12.56 -4.26
CA HIS A 173 4.63 -13.46 -5.40
C HIS A 173 4.28 -12.75 -6.70
N GLU A 174 3.36 -11.79 -6.68
CA GLU A 174 3.01 -10.97 -7.85
C GLU A 174 4.24 -10.19 -8.35
N SER A 175 4.95 -9.50 -7.46
CA SER A 175 6.13 -8.72 -7.81
C SER A 175 7.26 -9.57 -8.40
N MET A 176 7.31 -10.86 -8.06
CA MET A 176 8.26 -11.85 -8.59
C MET A 176 7.73 -12.59 -9.83
N GLY A 177 6.56 -12.22 -10.37
CA GLY A 177 5.96 -12.83 -11.56
C GLY A 177 5.28 -14.19 -11.32
N ASN A 178 5.08 -14.60 -10.07
CA ASN A 178 4.48 -15.88 -9.71
C ASN A 178 2.94 -15.79 -9.58
N ALA A 179 2.26 -15.53 -10.70
CA ALA A 179 0.82 -15.21 -10.74
C ALA A 179 -0.08 -16.22 -9.98
N SER A 180 0.14 -17.53 -10.14
CA SER A 180 -0.69 -18.55 -9.47
C SER A 180 -0.56 -18.54 -7.94
N LYS A 181 0.65 -18.33 -7.42
CA LYS A 181 0.88 -18.25 -5.97
C LYS A 181 0.38 -16.93 -5.40
N ALA A 182 0.48 -15.86 -6.19
CA ALA A 182 -0.08 -14.56 -5.85
C ALA A 182 -1.61 -14.67 -5.69
N GLU A 183 -2.27 -15.26 -6.68
CA GLU A 183 -3.72 -15.47 -6.66
C GLU A 183 -4.18 -16.28 -5.45
N GLU A 184 -3.54 -17.43 -5.19
CA GLU A 184 -3.85 -18.28 -4.04
C GLU A 184 -3.75 -17.51 -2.70
N ALA A 185 -2.66 -16.77 -2.51
CA ALA A 185 -2.43 -16.02 -1.29
C ALA A 185 -3.39 -14.82 -1.13
N ILE A 186 -3.67 -14.08 -2.20
CA ILE A 186 -4.64 -12.97 -2.15
C ILE A 186 -6.06 -13.49 -1.84
N LEU A 187 -6.47 -14.61 -2.44
CA LEU A 187 -7.75 -15.24 -2.12
C LEU A 187 -7.81 -15.70 -0.66
N ALA A 188 -6.72 -16.26 -0.14
CA ALA A 188 -6.61 -16.61 1.27
C ALA A 188 -6.75 -15.38 2.19
N ALA A 189 -6.14 -14.24 1.82
CA ALA A 189 -6.27 -12.98 2.56
C ALA A 189 -7.73 -12.51 2.62
N VAL A 190 -8.40 -12.40 1.46
CA VAL A 190 -9.81 -11.97 1.36
C VAL A 190 -10.76 -12.95 2.07
N GLY A 191 -10.40 -14.23 2.15
CA GLY A 191 -11.15 -15.26 2.84
C GLY A 191 -11.08 -15.22 4.37
N THR A 192 -10.18 -14.41 4.96
CA THR A 192 -10.05 -14.34 6.42
C THR A 192 -11.27 -13.68 7.09
N PRO A 193 -11.63 -14.08 8.33
CA PRO A 193 -12.68 -13.39 9.10
C PRO A 193 -12.43 -11.88 9.25
N TYR A 194 -11.16 -11.49 9.43
CA TYR A 194 -10.76 -10.09 9.50
C TYR A 194 -11.15 -9.33 8.24
N ALA A 195 -10.77 -9.81 7.05
CA ALA A 195 -11.09 -9.14 5.80
C ALA A 195 -12.60 -9.00 5.57
N GLN A 196 -13.38 -9.98 6.00
CA GLN A 196 -14.83 -10.01 5.82
C GLN A 196 -15.60 -9.10 6.78
N GLN A 197 -15.04 -8.75 7.93
CA GLN A 197 -15.81 -8.16 9.04
C GLN A 197 -15.25 -6.83 9.55
N SER A 198 -13.97 -6.53 9.34
CA SER A 198 -13.30 -5.38 9.98
C SER A 198 -13.74 -4.02 9.43
N GLY A 199 -14.13 -3.96 8.15
CA GLY A 199 -14.28 -2.70 7.43
C GLY A 199 -12.95 -1.96 7.18
N ASP A 200 -11.82 -2.64 7.44
CA ASP A 200 -10.48 -2.12 7.29
C ASP A 200 -10.18 -1.71 5.84
N TYR A 201 -9.38 -0.66 5.66
CA TYR A 201 -9.06 -0.16 4.32
C TYR A 201 -8.22 -1.16 3.52
N MET A 202 -7.26 -1.84 4.16
CA MET A 202 -6.41 -2.84 3.50
C MET A 202 -7.20 -4.09 3.12
N ALA A 203 -8.22 -4.47 3.90
CA ALA A 203 -9.17 -5.49 3.46
C ALA A 203 -9.87 -5.08 2.14
N GLY A 204 -10.23 -3.80 2.02
CA GLY A 204 -10.70 -3.20 0.77
C GLY A 204 -9.65 -3.25 -0.34
N VAL A 205 -8.38 -2.97 -0.05
CA VAL A 205 -7.27 -3.09 -1.01
C VAL A 205 -7.16 -4.51 -1.56
N ALA A 206 -7.24 -5.54 -0.71
CA ALA A 206 -7.20 -6.93 -1.16
C ALA A 206 -8.38 -7.27 -2.09
N ALA A 207 -9.58 -6.75 -1.81
CA ALA A 207 -10.74 -6.93 -2.69
C ALA A 207 -10.57 -6.20 -4.04
N VAL A 208 -10.07 -4.95 -4.02
CA VAL A 208 -9.75 -4.18 -5.23
C VAL A 208 -8.66 -4.88 -6.04
N HIS A 209 -7.67 -5.48 -5.37
CA HIS A 209 -6.65 -6.28 -6.01
C HIS A 209 -7.26 -7.42 -6.81
N CYS A 210 -8.19 -8.18 -6.21
CA CYS A 210 -8.87 -9.24 -6.93
C CYS A 210 -9.60 -8.73 -8.18
N ILE A 211 -10.36 -7.63 -8.04
CA ILE A 211 -11.14 -7.06 -9.15
C ILE A 211 -10.22 -6.58 -10.28
N THR A 212 -9.19 -5.81 -9.95
CA THR A 212 -8.27 -5.21 -10.93
C THR A 212 -7.36 -6.23 -11.62
N ARG A 213 -7.13 -7.40 -11.00
CA ARG A 213 -6.36 -8.51 -11.56
C ARG A 213 -7.23 -9.62 -12.16
N GLY A 214 -8.55 -9.50 -12.07
CA GLY A 214 -9.49 -10.51 -12.58
C GLY A 214 -9.47 -11.82 -11.80
N ILE A 215 -8.98 -11.81 -10.55
CA ILE A 215 -8.99 -12.95 -9.64
C ILE A 215 -10.41 -13.16 -9.13
N LYS A 216 -10.92 -14.37 -9.27
CA LYS A 216 -12.27 -14.73 -8.83
C LYS A 216 -12.19 -15.64 -7.62
N PRO A 217 -12.85 -15.31 -6.50
CA PRO A 217 -13.09 -16.29 -5.45
C PRO A 217 -13.85 -17.47 -6.06
N SER A 218 -13.39 -18.68 -5.77
CA SER A 218 -14.00 -19.94 -6.22
C SER A 218 -15.35 -20.22 -5.58
#